data_AF-A0AAW5Q8N5-F1
#
_entry.id   AF-A0AAW5Q8N5-F1
#
_cell.length_a   1.000
_cell.length_b   1.000
_cell.length_c   1.000
_cell.angle_alpha   90.00
_cell.angle_beta   90.00
_cell.angle_gamma   90.00
#
_symmetry.space_group_name_H-M   'P 1'
#
loop_
_entity.id
_entity.type
_entity.pdbx_description
1 polymer ?
#
loop_
_entity_poly.entity_id
_entity_poly.type
_entity_poly.pdbx_seq_one_letter_code
_entity_poly.pdbx_strand_id
1 'polypeptide(L)'
;MTTVHSSEFEEVPEIVEGQLYRVLSNVDGSLLLELRNGQTAHANGSNLVELNPGDVFLLGNGRIEHLPPESWPAGDRTGTVVWAGGSDIVLKSAGATYNFPQRTDDPFKKWQTVRLGPDGQPVAVIADEPIEELGDDDFDPESLVIKKEDNSTSLNDFGGSASLVRRALDLATVALSSDEPLRTMGVNPIKGMLFSGPSGTGKTFLARGLAAKLDASFYNIGGPTIVGKFVGQTERRLREIFEHAKGNGPAILFFDEIDSLYTQRGEQNHEATNRLVGQFLSLLDGFVAYDRVLIIATTNLPGALDGALLRPGRLGHKIVFSLPSEEDRVRILAASSRKVTFRESPDRAALAQITAGWTAADLAAIWTEAGLAAALDGRQSIAREDIIIGVEAVGRDRKTHLEAE
;
A
#
# COMPACT_ATOMS: atom_id res chain seq x y z
N MET A 1 18.01 24.35 43.33
CA MET A 1 18.72 24.05 42.06
C MET A 1 19.65 22.90 42.34
N THR A 2 19.27 21.71 41.89
CA THR A 2 19.99 20.45 42.07
C THR A 2 20.76 20.17 40.77
N THR A 3 22.05 19.83 40.86
CA THR A 3 22.89 19.59 39.67
C THR A 3 22.77 18.11 39.33
N VAL A 4 22.26 17.77 38.13
CA VAL A 4 22.00 16.39 37.71
C VAL A 4 22.68 16.16 36.36
N HIS A 5 23.62 15.23 36.30
CA HIS A 5 24.37 14.97 35.06
C HIS A 5 23.51 14.21 34.05
N SER A 6 23.69 14.53 32.76
CA SER A 6 22.96 13.91 31.62
C SER A 6 23.13 12.38 31.55
N SER A 7 24.14 11.83 32.21
CA SER A 7 24.39 10.39 32.34
C SER A 7 23.44 9.66 33.30
N GLU A 8 22.63 10.36 34.10
CA GLU A 8 21.60 9.76 34.96
C GLU A 8 20.30 9.44 34.18
N PHE A 9 20.30 9.69 32.88
CA PHE A 9 19.18 9.45 31.97
C PHE A 9 19.54 8.33 30.99
N GLU A 10 19.94 7.17 31.50
CA GLU A 10 20.29 6.02 30.67
C GLU A 10 19.04 5.24 30.19
N GLU A 11 19.03 4.96 28.88
CA GLU A 11 18.10 4.09 28.12
C GLU A 11 16.74 4.65 27.60
N VAL A 12 16.70 5.80 26.91
CA VAL A 12 15.65 6.11 25.90
C VAL A 12 16.20 7.05 24.79
N PRO A 13 15.79 6.96 23.50
CA PRO A 13 16.46 7.66 22.39
C PRO A 13 16.40 9.20 22.33
N GLU A 14 15.62 9.90 23.17
CA GLU A 14 15.44 11.36 23.02
C GLU A 14 15.19 12.09 24.34
N ILE A 15 16.15 12.08 25.27
CA ILE A 15 16.20 13.15 26.28
C ILE A 15 17.05 14.27 25.69
N VAL A 16 16.36 15.31 25.21
CA VAL A 16 16.94 16.41 24.44
C VAL A 16 17.05 17.63 25.34
N GLU A 17 18.27 18.14 25.45
CA GLU A 17 18.55 19.36 26.18
C GLU A 17 17.72 20.54 25.63
N GLY A 18 17.13 21.34 26.51
CA GLY A 18 16.21 22.42 26.14
C GLY A 18 14.75 22.01 25.95
N GLN A 19 14.38 20.75 26.22
CA GLN A 19 12.98 20.32 26.26
C GLN A 19 12.37 20.40 27.66
N LEU A 20 11.04 20.51 27.68
CA LEU A 20 10.21 20.53 28.88
C LEU A 20 9.71 19.11 29.18
N TYR A 21 9.85 18.68 30.42
CA TYR A 21 9.37 17.39 30.93
C TYR A 21 8.42 17.59 32.10
N ARG A 22 7.45 16.69 32.24
CA ARG A 22 6.59 16.63 33.42
C ARG A 22 6.65 15.27 34.07
N VAL A 23 6.75 15.26 35.39
CA VAL A 23 6.78 14.04 36.20
C VAL A 23 5.37 13.46 36.31
N LEU A 24 5.17 12.25 35.80
CA LEU A 24 3.92 11.50 35.96
C LEU A 24 3.94 10.66 37.24
N SER A 25 5.07 10.03 37.53
CA SER A 25 5.30 9.30 38.78
C SER A 25 6.78 9.29 39.16
N ASN A 26 7.07 9.23 40.45
CA ASN A 26 8.40 8.97 40.99
C ASN A 26 8.31 7.87 42.05
N VAL A 27 9.04 6.78 41.86
CA VAL A 27 9.18 5.71 42.85
C VAL A 27 10.66 5.51 43.13
N ASP A 28 11.12 5.96 44.28
CA ASP A 28 12.51 5.83 44.74
C ASP A 28 13.57 6.26 43.70
N GLY A 29 13.32 7.36 43.00
CA GLY A 29 14.24 7.90 41.98
C GLY A 29 14.04 7.32 40.59
N SER A 30 13.04 6.43 40.41
CA SER A 30 12.57 5.96 39.10
C SER A 30 11.39 6.79 38.65
N LEU A 31 11.61 7.64 37.65
CA LEU A 31 10.65 8.56 37.08
C LEU A 31 9.96 7.99 35.85
N LEU A 32 8.66 8.24 35.75
CA LEU A 32 7.93 8.25 34.49
C LEU A 32 7.68 9.71 34.12
N LEU A 33 8.14 10.11 32.94
CA LEU A 33 8.08 11.48 32.44
C LEU A 33 7.16 11.56 31.23
N GLU A 34 6.42 12.66 31.11
CA GLU A 34 5.69 13.05 29.91
C GLU A 34 6.53 14.03 29.08
N LEU A 35 6.60 13.81 27.77
CA LEU A 35 7.20 14.73 26.79
C LEU A 35 6.13 15.62 26.15
N ARG A 36 6.57 16.73 25.56
CA ARG A 36 5.68 17.65 24.82
C ARG A 36 4.88 17.01 23.69
N ASN A 37 5.36 15.92 23.09
CA ASN A 37 4.70 15.19 22.02
C ASN A 37 3.70 14.13 22.53
N GLY A 38 3.46 14.06 23.84
CA GLY A 38 2.55 13.10 24.48
C GLY A 38 3.15 11.70 24.69
N GLN A 39 4.39 11.46 24.27
CA GLN A 39 5.11 10.24 24.60
C GLN A 39 5.57 10.24 26.06
N THR A 40 5.83 9.05 26.58
CA THR A 40 6.38 8.87 27.92
C THR A 40 7.83 8.39 27.87
N ALA A 41 8.66 8.90 28.76
CA ALA A 41 10.02 8.41 28.97
C ALA A 41 10.21 7.93 30.40
N HIS A 42 11.17 7.03 30.60
CA HIS A 42 11.62 6.61 31.92
C HIS A 42 12.99 7.23 32.21
N ALA A 43 13.22 7.63 33.46
CA ALA A 43 14.50 8.15 33.91
C ALA A 43 14.79 7.67 35.33
N ASN A 44 16.02 7.22 35.61
CA ASN A 44 16.38 6.64 36.90
C ASN A 44 17.64 7.32 37.45
N GLY A 45 17.55 7.95 38.62
CA GLY A 45 18.69 8.66 39.20
C GLY A 45 18.51 8.96 40.68
N SER A 46 19.59 8.86 41.46
CA SER A 46 19.57 9.16 42.89
C SER A 46 19.30 10.64 43.18
N ASN A 47 19.63 11.53 42.24
CA ASN A 47 19.35 12.96 42.34
C ASN A 47 17.94 13.35 41.85
N LEU A 48 17.18 12.37 41.33
CA LEU A 48 15.82 12.55 40.80
C LEU A 48 14.73 12.25 41.86
N VAL A 49 15.13 11.82 43.07
CA VAL A 49 14.21 11.50 44.17
C VAL A 49 13.43 12.73 44.65
N GLU A 50 13.98 13.93 44.50
CA GLU A 50 13.36 15.18 44.96
C GLU A 50 12.21 15.66 44.06
N LEU A 51 12.02 15.05 42.88
CA LEU A 51 10.97 15.42 41.93
C LEU A 51 9.64 14.75 42.29
N ASN A 52 8.58 15.54 42.42
CA ASN A 52 7.26 15.02 42.76
C ASN A 52 6.38 14.85 41.52
N PRO A 53 5.41 13.90 41.53
CA PRO A 53 4.39 13.83 40.50
C PRO A 53 3.68 15.18 40.31
N GLY A 54 3.63 15.65 39.06
CA GLY A 54 3.11 16.96 38.69
C GLY A 54 4.16 18.05 38.49
N ASP A 55 5.40 17.85 38.92
CA ASP A 55 6.48 18.82 38.71
C ASP A 55 6.81 18.97 37.23
N VAL A 56 7.02 20.21 36.82
CA VAL A 56 7.42 20.59 35.47
C VAL A 56 8.85 21.10 35.51
N PHE A 57 9.70 20.56 34.65
CA PHE A 57 11.10 20.97 34.62
C PHE A 57 11.68 21.01 33.22
N LEU A 58 12.73 21.80 33.05
CA LEU A 58 13.54 21.86 31.85
C LEU A 58 14.94 21.33 32.16
N LEU A 59 15.50 20.57 31.22
CA LEU A 59 16.87 20.07 31.32
C LEU A 59 17.79 20.95 30.47
N GLY A 60 18.66 21.73 31.11
CA GLY A 60 19.54 22.69 30.44
C GLY A 60 20.90 22.79 31.09
N ASN A 61 21.97 22.67 30.31
CA ASN A 61 23.37 22.65 30.74
C ASN A 61 23.66 21.60 31.83
N GLY A 62 23.08 20.40 31.72
CA GLY A 62 23.21 19.35 32.73
C GLY A 62 22.64 19.73 34.11
N ARG A 63 21.55 20.50 34.14
CA ARG A 63 20.83 20.89 35.36
C ARG A 63 19.32 20.80 35.15
N ILE A 64 18.62 20.52 36.25
CA ILE A 64 17.16 20.54 36.31
C ILE A 64 16.73 21.92 36.79
N GLU A 65 16.00 22.63 35.93
CA GLU A 65 15.35 23.88 36.27
C GLU A 65 13.85 23.62 36.49
N HIS A 66 13.40 23.73 37.73
CA HIS A 66 11.98 23.62 38.06
C HIS A 66 11.24 24.84 37.52
N LEU A 67 10.15 24.57 36.81
CA LEU A 67 9.26 25.58 36.30
C LEU A 67 7.92 25.51 37.04
N PRO A 68 7.20 26.63 37.15
CA PRO A 68 5.83 26.61 37.65
C PRO A 68 4.97 25.61 36.85
N PRO A 69 4.03 24.87 37.47
CA PRO A 69 3.20 23.87 36.78
C PRO A 69 2.45 24.41 35.55
N GLU A 70 2.05 25.69 35.58
CA GLU A 70 1.43 26.41 34.46
C GLU A 70 2.34 26.59 33.23
N SER A 71 3.64 26.30 33.37
CA SER A 71 4.62 26.33 32.27
C SER A 71 4.59 25.05 31.43
N TRP A 72 3.95 23.98 31.91
CA TRP A 72 3.58 22.87 31.04
C TRP A 72 2.61 23.46 30.02
N PRO A 73 2.94 23.46 28.71
CA PRO A 73 1.95 23.88 27.73
C PRO A 73 0.75 22.98 27.96
N ALA A 74 -0.40 23.58 28.27
CA ALA A 74 -1.67 22.87 28.20
C ALA A 74 -1.82 22.46 26.74
N GLY A 75 -1.27 21.30 26.39
CA GLY A 75 -1.52 20.69 25.10
C GLY A 75 -3.04 20.57 25.05
N ASP A 76 -3.65 21.08 23.98
CA ASP A 76 -5.03 20.71 23.63
C ASP A 76 -5.00 19.21 23.27
N ARG A 77 -4.78 18.36 24.27
CA ARG A 77 -4.87 16.92 24.16
C ARG A 77 -6.35 16.61 24.13
N THR A 78 -6.75 15.90 23.09
CA THR A 78 -8.11 15.39 22.96
C THR A 78 -8.13 13.92 23.31
N GLY A 79 -9.25 13.42 23.80
CA GLY A 79 -9.48 12.01 24.04
C GLY A 79 -10.89 11.63 23.63
N THR A 80 -11.09 10.39 23.22
CA THR A 80 -12.43 9.86 22.94
C THR A 80 -12.91 9.04 24.11
N VAL A 81 -14.11 9.33 24.61
CA VAL A 81 -14.76 8.54 25.67
C VAL A 81 -15.23 7.21 25.10
N VAL A 82 -14.51 6.13 25.39
CA VAL A 82 -14.87 4.78 24.93
C VAL A 82 -15.87 4.10 25.86
N TRP A 83 -15.95 4.55 27.12
CA TRP A 83 -16.94 4.10 28.09
C TRP A 83 -17.13 5.14 29.19
N ALA A 84 -18.38 5.31 29.64
CA ALA A 84 -18.74 6.15 30.78
C ALA A 84 -19.87 5.46 31.54
N GLY A 85 -19.70 5.21 32.84
CA GLY A 85 -20.72 4.54 33.65
C GLY A 85 -20.35 4.41 35.12
N GLY A 86 -21.33 4.62 36.00
CA GLY A 86 -21.12 4.50 37.44
C GLY A 86 -20.20 5.58 37.99
N SER A 87 -19.03 5.19 38.50
CA SER A 87 -18.01 6.07 39.09
C SER A 87 -16.78 6.30 38.21
N ASP A 88 -16.74 5.73 37.00
CA ASP A 88 -15.52 5.61 36.21
C ASP A 88 -15.76 6.04 34.75
N ILE A 89 -14.71 6.58 34.12
CA ILE A 89 -14.68 6.94 32.70
C ILE A 89 -13.41 6.41 32.05
N VAL A 90 -13.56 5.79 30.88
CA VAL A 90 -12.45 5.27 30.09
C VAL A 90 -12.30 6.08 28.81
N LEU A 91 -11.08 6.57 28.59
CA LEU A 91 -10.70 7.45 27.50
C LEU A 91 -9.61 6.82 26.65
N LYS A 92 -9.66 7.03 25.33
CA LYS A 92 -8.56 6.72 24.40
C LYS A 92 -7.95 8.02 23.89
N SER A 93 -6.64 8.19 23.99
CA SER A 93 -5.89 9.36 23.48
C SER A 93 -4.49 8.93 23.08
N ALA A 94 -4.00 9.39 21.93
CA ALA A 94 -2.65 9.10 21.42
C ALA A 94 -2.28 7.60 21.43
N GLY A 95 -3.26 6.72 21.12
CA GLY A 95 -3.07 5.27 21.05
C GLY A 95 -3.08 4.53 22.40
N ALA A 96 -3.15 5.22 23.53
CA ALA A 96 -3.24 4.64 24.86
C ALA A 96 -4.67 4.72 25.43
N THR A 97 -4.99 3.84 26.38
CA THR A 97 -6.27 3.82 27.10
C THR A 97 -6.05 4.21 28.55
N TYR A 98 -6.86 5.14 29.05
CA TYR A 98 -6.76 5.69 30.39
C TYR A 98 -8.10 5.51 31.12
N ASN A 99 -8.04 5.24 32.42
CA ASN A 99 -9.22 5.15 33.28
C ASN A 99 -9.15 6.24 34.36
N PHE A 100 -10.24 6.95 34.55
CA PHE A 100 -10.36 8.01 35.55
C PHE A 100 -11.66 7.87 36.35
N PRO A 101 -11.68 8.31 37.61
CA PRO A 101 -12.93 8.42 38.36
C PRO A 101 -13.79 9.55 37.79
N GLN A 102 -15.04 9.25 37.47
CA GLN A 102 -16.06 10.20 37.04
C GLN A 102 -16.63 10.93 38.26
N ARG A 103 -16.62 12.27 38.25
CA ARG A 103 -17.30 13.06 39.29
C ARG A 103 -18.81 12.95 39.10
N THR A 104 -19.58 13.08 40.19
CA THR A 104 -21.04 12.93 40.17
C THR A 104 -21.75 13.93 39.24
N ASP A 105 -21.07 15.05 38.92
CA ASP A 105 -21.55 16.11 38.04
C ASP A 105 -20.85 16.13 36.66
N ASP A 106 -20.02 15.12 36.33
CA ASP A 106 -19.30 15.09 35.04
C ASP A 106 -20.24 14.65 33.90
N PRO A 107 -20.48 15.50 32.89
CA PRO A 107 -21.50 15.29 31.87
C PRO A 107 -21.06 14.37 30.71
N PHE A 108 -19.91 13.68 30.84
CA PHE A 108 -19.29 12.95 29.75
C PHE A 108 -20.04 11.65 29.42
N LYS A 109 -20.29 11.45 28.13
CA LYS A 109 -20.98 10.30 27.57
C LYS A 109 -20.05 9.54 26.65
N LYS A 110 -20.33 8.25 26.50
CA LYS A 110 -19.67 7.41 25.50
C LYS A 110 -19.74 8.08 24.12
N TRP A 111 -18.63 8.04 23.41
CA TRP A 111 -18.38 8.60 22.08
C TRP A 111 -18.19 10.11 21.99
N GLN A 112 -18.14 10.83 23.10
CA GLN A 112 -17.77 12.24 23.04
C GLN A 112 -16.25 12.41 22.89
N THR A 113 -15.83 13.41 22.12
CA THR A 113 -14.45 13.91 22.20
C THR A 113 -14.37 14.93 23.30
N VAL A 114 -13.44 14.70 24.22
CA VAL A 114 -13.18 15.55 25.37
C VAL A 114 -11.79 16.14 25.29
N ARG A 115 -11.65 17.38 25.76
CA ARG A 115 -10.34 17.96 26.05
C ARG A 115 -9.83 17.38 27.35
N LEU A 116 -8.56 17.00 27.39
CA LEU A 116 -7.87 16.56 28.58
C LEU A 116 -7.16 17.75 29.22
N GLY A 117 -7.29 17.87 30.54
CA GLY A 117 -6.52 18.81 31.34
C GLY A 117 -5.06 18.36 31.47
N PRO A 118 -4.21 19.18 32.11
CA PRO A 118 -2.82 18.83 32.35
C PRO A 118 -2.72 17.47 33.06
N ASP A 119 -3.49 17.22 34.11
CA ASP A 119 -3.56 15.96 34.85
C ASP A 119 -4.08 14.74 34.05
N GLY A 120 -4.42 14.92 32.77
CA GLY A 120 -4.97 13.88 31.90
C GLY A 120 -6.48 13.65 32.10
N GLN A 121 -7.10 14.33 33.08
CA GLN A 121 -8.53 14.20 33.31
C GLN A 121 -9.34 14.93 32.23
N PRO A 122 -10.52 14.42 31.86
CA PRO A 122 -11.39 15.11 30.91
C PRO A 122 -11.93 16.40 31.55
N VAL A 123 -11.75 17.54 30.87
CA VAL A 123 -12.14 18.87 31.39
C VAL A 123 -13.30 19.50 30.64
N ALA A 124 -13.53 19.15 29.38
CA ALA A 124 -14.62 19.70 28.58
C ALA A 124 -14.97 18.79 27.41
N VAL A 125 -16.25 18.76 27.01
CA VAL A 125 -16.68 18.16 25.75
C VAL A 125 -16.32 19.13 24.61
N ILE A 126 -15.56 18.65 23.64
CA ILE A 126 -15.22 19.39 22.40
C ILE A 126 -16.25 19.06 21.31
N ALA A 127 -16.66 17.80 21.23
CA ALA A 127 -17.68 17.34 20.29
C ALA A 127 -18.50 16.20 20.88
N ASP A 128 -19.78 16.16 20.50
CA ASP A 128 -20.70 15.10 20.92
C ASP A 128 -20.45 13.76 20.20
N GLU A 129 -19.62 13.79 19.15
CA GLU A 129 -19.15 12.64 18.39
C GLU A 129 -17.61 12.61 18.39
N PRO A 130 -16.98 11.44 18.14
CA PRO A 130 -15.54 11.33 18.11
C PRO A 130 -14.96 12.16 16.95
N ILE A 131 -14.25 13.24 17.27
CA ILE A 131 -13.28 13.85 16.37
C ILE A 131 -12.15 12.84 16.27
N GLU A 132 -12.02 12.23 15.10
CA GLU A 132 -10.98 11.28 14.79
C GLU A 132 -9.60 11.91 15.03
N GLU A 133 -8.92 11.51 16.11
CA GLU A 133 -7.46 11.61 16.17
C GLU A 133 -6.95 10.82 14.97
N LEU A 134 -6.30 11.52 14.02
CA LEU A 134 -5.67 10.97 12.80
C LEU A 134 -4.93 9.65 13.08
N GLY A 135 -5.66 8.53 13.02
CA GLY A 135 -5.25 7.28 13.66
C GLY A 135 -6.06 6.06 13.27
N ASP A 136 -7.11 6.21 12.46
CA ASP A 136 -7.62 5.16 11.58
C ASP A 136 -7.62 5.80 10.18
N ASP A 137 -6.76 5.33 9.27
CA ASP A 137 -6.97 5.63 7.86
C ASP A 137 -8.30 4.96 7.50
N ASP A 138 -9.30 5.76 7.10
CA ASP A 138 -10.58 5.34 6.50
C ASP A 138 -10.28 4.57 5.20
N PHE A 139 -9.75 3.36 5.34
CA PHE A 139 -9.35 2.53 4.23
C PHE A 139 -10.60 1.88 3.67
N ASP A 140 -11.09 2.45 2.58
CA ASP A 140 -12.17 1.89 1.79
C ASP A 140 -11.61 0.96 0.70
N PRO A 141 -11.85 -0.37 0.76
CA PRO A 141 -11.42 -1.30 -0.27
C PRO A 141 -12.07 -1.03 -1.64
N GLU A 142 -13.23 -0.37 -1.70
CA GLU A 142 -13.90 0.01 -2.95
C GLU A 142 -13.04 1.01 -3.74
N SER A 143 -12.21 1.83 -3.05
CA SER A 143 -11.29 2.76 -3.70
C SER A 143 -10.23 2.08 -4.59
N LEU A 144 -9.98 0.79 -4.38
CA LEU A 144 -9.06 -0.02 -5.18
C LEU A 144 -9.72 -0.66 -6.40
N VAL A 145 -11.05 -0.64 -6.47
CA VAL A 145 -11.82 -1.22 -7.58
C VAL A 145 -11.75 -0.29 -8.78
N ILE A 146 -11.21 -0.80 -9.89
CA ILE A 146 -11.32 -0.10 -11.17
C ILE A 146 -12.76 -0.23 -11.65
N LYS A 147 -13.47 0.90 -11.76
CA LYS A 147 -14.84 0.94 -12.27
C LYS A 147 -14.89 0.36 -13.68
N LYS A 148 -15.97 -0.34 -14.01
CA LYS A 148 -16.16 -0.97 -15.34
C LYS A 148 -16.07 0.06 -16.48
N GLU A 149 -16.54 1.28 -16.24
CA GLU A 149 -16.47 2.40 -17.19
C GLU A 149 -15.02 2.81 -17.53
N ASP A 150 -14.12 2.71 -16.55
CA ASP A 150 -12.70 3.02 -16.70
C ASP A 150 -11.92 1.84 -17.33
N ASN A 151 -12.47 0.62 -17.28
CA ASN A 151 -11.87 -0.56 -17.87
C ASN A 151 -12.32 -0.79 -19.33
N SER A 152 -11.83 0.04 -20.24
CA SER A 152 -12.07 -0.08 -21.68
C SER A 152 -11.26 -1.20 -22.39
N THR A 153 -10.58 -2.07 -21.63
CA THR A 153 -9.59 -3.01 -22.16
C THR A 153 -10.25 -4.27 -22.72
N SER A 154 -10.12 -4.54 -24.02
CA SER A 154 -10.54 -5.82 -24.61
C SER A 154 -9.37 -6.81 -24.70
N LEU A 155 -9.61 -8.09 -24.44
CA LEU A 155 -8.63 -9.15 -24.74
C LEU A 155 -8.26 -9.19 -26.24
N ASN A 156 -9.18 -8.81 -27.11
CA ASN A 156 -8.92 -8.68 -28.55
C ASN A 156 -7.89 -7.59 -28.87
N ASP A 157 -7.66 -6.70 -27.89
CA ASP A 157 -6.71 -5.61 -28.01
C ASP A 157 -5.28 -5.97 -27.61
N PHE A 158 -5.05 -7.18 -27.08
CA PHE A 158 -3.71 -7.61 -26.69
C PHE A 158 -2.79 -7.92 -27.89
N GLY A 159 -3.35 -8.39 -29.02
CA GLY A 159 -2.64 -8.59 -30.29
C GLY A 159 -1.65 -9.78 -30.33
N GLY A 160 -0.90 -10.08 -29.28
CA GLY A 160 0.16 -11.10 -29.28
C GLY A 160 -0.15 -12.40 -28.52
N SER A 161 0.72 -13.40 -28.67
CA SER A 161 0.84 -14.59 -27.82
C SER A 161 -0.48 -15.31 -27.51
N ALA A 162 -1.20 -15.74 -28.55
CA ALA A 162 -2.53 -16.35 -28.43
C ALA A 162 -2.59 -17.55 -27.46
N SER A 163 -1.53 -18.36 -27.38
CA SER A 163 -1.43 -19.47 -26.44
C SER A 163 -1.35 -19.01 -24.98
N LEU A 164 -0.60 -17.94 -24.71
CA LEU A 164 -0.47 -17.31 -23.40
C LEU A 164 -1.82 -16.75 -22.95
N VAL A 165 -2.47 -15.97 -23.82
CA VAL A 165 -3.78 -15.37 -23.55
C VAL A 165 -4.82 -16.45 -23.26
N ARG A 166 -4.86 -17.50 -24.10
CA ARG A 166 -5.76 -18.64 -23.92
C ARG A 166 -5.51 -19.34 -22.59
N ARG A 167 -4.25 -19.61 -22.25
CA ARG A 167 -3.89 -20.27 -20.99
C ARG A 167 -4.33 -19.46 -19.78
N ALA A 168 -4.10 -18.15 -19.78
CA ALA A 168 -4.52 -17.28 -18.69
C ALA A 168 -6.05 -17.20 -18.59
N LEU A 169 -6.76 -17.16 -19.73
CA LEU A 169 -8.23 -17.16 -19.77
C LEU A 169 -8.81 -18.48 -19.25
N ASP A 170 -8.27 -19.63 -19.66
CA ASP A 170 -8.72 -20.95 -19.19
C ASP A 170 -8.57 -21.05 -17.65
N LEU A 171 -7.43 -20.63 -17.11
CA LEU A 171 -7.18 -20.63 -15.66
C LEU A 171 -8.13 -19.69 -14.93
N ALA A 172 -8.30 -18.46 -15.43
CA ALA A 172 -9.17 -17.48 -14.81
C ALA A 172 -10.66 -17.89 -14.87
N THR A 173 -11.09 -18.49 -15.97
CA THR A 173 -12.46 -19.01 -16.12
C THR A 173 -12.74 -20.09 -15.07
N VAL A 174 -11.81 -21.03 -14.88
CA VAL A 174 -11.97 -22.09 -13.88
C VAL A 174 -11.91 -21.54 -12.47
N ALA A 175 -11.02 -20.58 -12.18
CA ALA A 175 -10.88 -19.98 -10.86
C ALA A 175 -12.10 -19.16 -10.42
N LEU A 176 -12.76 -18.46 -11.35
CA LEU A 176 -13.91 -17.60 -11.07
C LEU A 176 -15.26 -18.30 -11.24
N SER A 177 -15.24 -19.59 -11.61
CA SER A 177 -16.45 -20.38 -11.86
C SER A 177 -17.23 -20.63 -10.57
N SER A 178 -18.56 -20.52 -10.65
CA SER A 178 -19.45 -20.71 -9.49
C SER A 178 -19.68 -22.18 -9.11
N ASP A 179 -19.42 -23.12 -10.02
CA ASP A 179 -19.62 -24.57 -9.84
C ASP A 179 -18.39 -25.30 -9.30
N GLU A 180 -17.28 -24.59 -9.08
CA GLU A 180 -16.04 -25.10 -8.49
C GLU A 180 -15.58 -26.46 -9.06
N PRO A 181 -15.41 -26.58 -10.40
CA PRO A 181 -15.31 -27.88 -11.06
C PRO A 181 -14.11 -28.71 -10.59
N LEU A 182 -13.02 -28.05 -10.19
CA LEU A 182 -11.84 -28.71 -9.65
C LEU A 182 -12.12 -29.38 -8.30
N ARG A 183 -12.92 -28.76 -7.42
CA ARG A 183 -13.26 -29.35 -6.13
C ARG A 183 -14.12 -30.59 -6.29
N THR A 184 -15.08 -30.58 -7.23
CA THR A 184 -15.90 -31.75 -7.56
C THR A 184 -15.04 -32.93 -8.04
N MET A 185 -13.90 -32.64 -8.67
CA MET A 185 -12.92 -33.64 -9.12
C MET A 185 -11.87 -34.02 -8.06
N GLY A 186 -11.91 -33.43 -6.86
CA GLY A 186 -10.90 -33.64 -5.81
C GLY A 186 -9.54 -33.00 -6.12
N VAL A 187 -9.50 -32.03 -7.03
CA VAL A 187 -8.30 -31.28 -7.43
C VAL A 187 -8.26 -29.94 -6.69
N ASN A 188 -7.06 -29.49 -6.31
CA ASN A 188 -6.89 -28.20 -5.67
C ASN A 188 -7.38 -27.06 -6.58
N PRO A 189 -8.13 -26.07 -6.04
CA PRO A 189 -8.60 -24.94 -6.81
C PRO A 189 -7.44 -24.06 -7.28
N ILE A 190 -7.66 -23.33 -8.37
CA ILE A 190 -6.73 -22.32 -8.88
C ILE A 190 -6.95 -21.05 -8.06
N LYS A 191 -6.05 -20.76 -7.12
CA LYS A 191 -6.12 -19.54 -6.30
C LYS A 191 -5.39 -18.35 -6.91
N GLY A 192 -4.29 -18.59 -7.62
CA GLY A 192 -3.54 -17.49 -8.20
C GLY A 192 -2.61 -17.84 -9.34
N MET A 193 -2.25 -16.79 -10.07
CA MET A 193 -1.33 -16.78 -11.20
C MET A 193 -0.18 -15.81 -10.92
N LEU A 194 1.02 -16.20 -11.34
CA LEU A 194 2.18 -15.32 -11.35
C LEU A 194 2.48 -14.92 -12.80
N PHE A 195 2.38 -13.63 -13.09
CA PHE A 195 2.76 -13.04 -14.36
C PHE A 195 4.21 -12.57 -14.28
N SER A 196 5.11 -13.25 -14.98
CA SER A 196 6.55 -12.94 -14.94
C SER A 196 7.06 -12.57 -16.32
N GLY A 197 7.90 -11.55 -16.42
CA GLY A 197 8.56 -11.19 -17.68
C GLY A 197 8.97 -9.72 -17.69
N PRO A 198 9.63 -9.24 -18.76
CA PRO A 198 10.06 -7.85 -18.87
C PRO A 198 8.90 -6.86 -18.73
N SER A 199 9.19 -5.65 -18.27
CA SER A 199 8.23 -4.55 -18.29
C SER A 199 7.77 -4.25 -19.73
N GLY A 200 6.59 -3.64 -19.88
CA GLY A 200 6.06 -3.30 -21.21
C GLY A 200 5.55 -4.47 -22.07
N THR A 201 5.52 -5.71 -21.57
CA THR A 201 5.00 -6.89 -22.29
C THR A 201 3.49 -7.11 -22.17
N GLY A 202 2.77 -6.24 -21.45
CA GLY A 202 1.30 -6.26 -21.36
C GLY A 202 0.72 -7.07 -20.20
N LYS A 203 1.48 -7.31 -19.12
CA LYS A 203 1.00 -8.03 -17.91
C LYS A 203 -0.29 -7.43 -17.33
N THR A 204 -0.28 -6.13 -17.03
CA THR A 204 -1.43 -5.39 -16.50
C THR A 204 -2.59 -5.34 -17.51
N PHE A 205 -2.27 -5.21 -18.80
CA PHE A 205 -3.27 -5.21 -19.87
C PHE A 205 -4.02 -6.55 -19.95
N LEU A 206 -3.30 -7.68 -19.90
CA LEU A 206 -3.93 -9.00 -19.91
C LEU A 206 -4.84 -9.18 -18.70
N ALA A 207 -4.38 -8.79 -17.50
CA ALA A 207 -5.16 -8.92 -16.28
C ALA A 207 -6.47 -8.11 -16.34
N ARG A 208 -6.42 -6.86 -16.81
CA ARG A 208 -7.62 -6.01 -17.03
C ARG A 208 -8.56 -6.59 -18.08
N GLY A 209 -8.01 -7.13 -19.17
CA GLY A 209 -8.79 -7.78 -20.22
C GLY A 209 -9.48 -9.06 -19.74
N LEU A 210 -8.83 -9.85 -18.88
CA LEU A 210 -9.44 -11.03 -18.24
C LEU A 210 -10.61 -10.62 -17.35
N ALA A 211 -10.45 -9.56 -16.54
CA ALA A 211 -11.53 -9.05 -15.70
C ALA A 211 -12.72 -8.59 -16.53
N ALA A 212 -12.49 -7.80 -17.59
CA ALA A 212 -13.54 -7.35 -18.50
C ALA A 212 -14.24 -8.52 -19.20
N LYS A 213 -13.49 -9.55 -19.62
CA LYS A 213 -14.05 -10.71 -20.33
C LYS A 213 -14.92 -11.61 -19.44
N LEU A 214 -14.54 -11.73 -18.17
CA LEU A 214 -15.20 -12.61 -17.19
C LEU A 214 -16.20 -11.85 -16.30
N ASP A 215 -16.45 -10.58 -16.62
CA ASP A 215 -17.30 -9.67 -15.84
C ASP A 215 -16.92 -9.60 -14.35
N ALA A 216 -15.61 -9.62 -14.08
CA ALA A 216 -15.05 -9.67 -12.75
C ALA A 216 -14.65 -8.27 -12.24
N SER A 217 -14.85 -8.02 -10.95
CA SER A 217 -14.35 -6.83 -10.26
C SER A 217 -12.82 -6.85 -10.28
N PHE A 218 -12.18 -5.75 -10.68
CA PHE A 218 -10.73 -5.67 -10.80
C PHE A 218 -10.17 -4.76 -9.71
N TYR A 219 -9.45 -5.35 -8.76
CA TYR A 219 -8.76 -4.64 -7.70
C TYR A 219 -7.32 -4.42 -8.11
N ASN A 220 -6.91 -3.16 -8.24
CA ASN A 220 -5.51 -2.82 -8.53
C ASN A 220 -4.78 -2.48 -7.24
N ILE A 221 -3.85 -3.33 -6.84
CA ILE A 221 -3.18 -3.27 -5.55
C ILE A 221 -1.69 -3.04 -5.79
N GLY A 222 -1.24 -1.80 -5.59
CA GLY A 222 0.17 -1.42 -5.63
C GLY A 222 0.85 -1.57 -4.27
N GLY A 223 2.16 -1.86 -4.26
CA GLY A 223 2.95 -2.02 -3.03
C GLY A 223 2.80 -0.86 -2.02
N PRO A 224 2.97 0.41 -2.43
CA PRO A 224 2.81 1.57 -1.54
C PRO A 224 1.40 1.74 -0.96
N THR A 225 0.37 1.27 -1.66
CA THR A 225 -1.04 1.44 -1.26
C THR A 225 -1.38 0.60 -0.03
N ILE A 226 -0.76 -0.57 0.11
CA ILE A 226 -1.05 -1.48 1.21
C ILE A 226 -0.25 -1.09 2.47
N VAL A 227 1.00 -0.64 2.31
CA VAL A 227 1.94 -0.39 3.42
C VAL A 227 1.45 0.77 4.28
N GLY A 228 0.86 0.45 5.43
CA GLY A 228 0.48 1.40 6.46
C GLY A 228 1.70 1.95 7.21
N LYS A 229 1.56 3.17 7.75
CA LYS A 229 2.60 3.81 8.58
C LYS A 229 2.70 3.17 9.97
N PHE A 230 1.65 2.48 10.42
CA PHE A 230 1.56 1.88 11.75
C PHE A 230 1.54 0.34 11.68
N VAL A 231 2.10 -0.28 12.71
CA VAL A 231 2.19 -1.75 12.84
C VAL A 231 0.78 -2.36 12.82
N GLY A 232 0.57 -3.39 12.00
CA GLY A 232 -0.69 -4.13 11.90
C GLY A 232 -1.74 -3.55 10.94
N GLN A 233 -1.61 -2.28 10.52
CA GLN A 233 -2.56 -1.68 9.56
C GLN A 233 -2.54 -2.38 8.20
N THR A 234 -1.35 -2.67 7.68
CA THR A 234 -1.19 -3.35 6.39
C THR A 234 -1.84 -4.74 6.38
N GLU A 235 -1.74 -5.49 7.47
CA GLU A 235 -2.35 -6.82 7.61
C GLU A 235 -3.88 -6.74 7.63
N ARG A 236 -4.41 -5.74 8.34
CA ARG A 236 -5.84 -5.46 8.41
C ARG A 236 -6.38 -5.06 7.03
N ARG A 237 -5.71 -4.14 6.32
CA ARG A 237 -6.09 -3.74 4.96
C ARG A 237 -6.12 -4.91 3.99
N LEU A 238 -5.09 -5.76 4.01
CA LEU A 238 -5.06 -6.96 3.17
C LEU A 238 -6.28 -7.85 3.44
N ARG A 239 -6.65 -8.04 4.71
CA ARG A 239 -7.84 -8.82 5.06
C ARG A 239 -9.13 -8.16 4.56
N GLU A 240 -9.27 -6.85 4.76
CA GLU A 240 -10.45 -6.09 4.32
C GLU A 240 -10.62 -6.14 2.81
N ILE A 241 -9.53 -6.03 2.03
CA ILE A 241 -9.56 -6.20 0.57
C ILE A 241 -10.08 -7.57 0.16
N PHE A 242 -9.57 -8.64 0.79
CA PHE A 242 -9.96 -10.01 0.45
C PHE A 242 -11.42 -10.30 0.83
N GLU A 243 -11.88 -9.88 2.01
CA GLU A 243 -13.28 -10.04 2.43
C GLU A 243 -14.22 -9.23 1.53
N HIS A 244 -13.83 -8.01 1.17
CA HIS A 244 -14.60 -7.17 0.26
C HIS A 244 -14.70 -7.79 -1.14
N ALA A 245 -13.60 -8.28 -1.70
CA ALA A 245 -13.58 -8.96 -2.99
C ALA A 245 -14.43 -10.24 -2.99
N LYS A 246 -14.40 -11.00 -1.89
CA LYS A 246 -15.24 -12.19 -1.71
C LYS A 246 -16.72 -11.84 -1.65
N GLY A 247 -17.09 -10.78 -0.92
CA GLY A 247 -18.48 -10.34 -0.77
C GLY A 247 -19.12 -9.86 -2.07
N ASN A 248 -18.31 -9.28 -2.96
CA ASN A 248 -18.80 -8.65 -4.19
C ASN A 248 -18.75 -9.55 -5.44
N GLY A 249 -18.29 -10.80 -5.30
CA GLY A 249 -18.29 -11.78 -6.39
C GLY A 249 -17.34 -11.41 -7.54
N PRO A 250 -17.32 -12.24 -8.60
CA PRO A 250 -16.07 -12.74 -9.16
C PRO A 250 -15.01 -11.64 -9.25
N ALA A 251 -13.91 -11.82 -8.52
CA ALA A 251 -12.96 -10.74 -8.32
C ALA A 251 -11.56 -11.16 -8.75
N ILE A 252 -10.85 -10.24 -9.39
CA ILE A 252 -9.42 -10.36 -9.68
C ILE A 252 -8.67 -9.38 -8.77
N LEU A 253 -7.86 -9.93 -7.86
CA LEU A 253 -6.92 -9.17 -7.03
C LEU A 253 -5.58 -9.09 -7.77
N PHE A 254 -5.31 -7.94 -8.38
CA PHE A 254 -4.09 -7.72 -9.14
C PHE A 254 -3.03 -7.01 -8.29
N PHE A 255 -1.95 -7.72 -7.97
CA PHE A 255 -0.79 -7.21 -7.26
C PHE A 255 0.32 -6.88 -8.26
N ASP A 256 0.55 -5.60 -8.51
CA ASP A 256 1.61 -5.18 -9.42
C ASP A 256 2.96 -5.08 -8.70
N GLU A 257 4.03 -5.52 -9.38
CA GLU A 257 5.41 -5.50 -8.90
C GLU A 257 5.53 -6.08 -7.49
N ILE A 258 5.10 -7.32 -7.29
CA ILE A 258 5.12 -7.96 -5.96
C ILE A 258 6.54 -8.04 -5.40
N ASP A 259 7.56 -8.01 -6.25
CA ASP A 259 8.97 -7.89 -5.87
C ASP A 259 9.34 -6.54 -5.24
N SER A 260 8.57 -5.46 -5.47
CA SER A 260 8.75 -4.19 -4.75
C SER A 260 8.46 -4.33 -3.26
N LEU A 261 7.49 -5.17 -2.89
CA LEU A 261 7.22 -5.54 -1.49
C LEU A 261 8.40 -6.31 -0.88
N TYR A 262 9.19 -7.01 -1.70
CA TYR A 262 10.39 -7.74 -1.27
C TYR A 262 11.66 -6.88 -1.26
N THR A 263 11.76 -5.83 -2.08
CA THR A 263 13.03 -5.14 -2.40
C THR A 263 13.27 -3.88 -1.57
N GLN A 264 12.35 -3.43 -0.70
CA GLN A 264 12.62 -2.40 0.34
C GLN A 264 13.65 -2.83 1.43
N ARG A 265 14.55 -3.76 1.09
CA ARG A 265 15.67 -4.28 1.87
C ARG A 265 16.78 -3.24 1.98
N GLY A 266 16.54 -2.22 2.80
CA GLY A 266 17.60 -1.57 3.59
C GLY A 266 17.62 -2.21 4.98
N GLU A 267 18.80 -2.30 5.60
CA GLU A 267 19.11 -3.14 6.78
C GLU A 267 18.19 -2.98 8.02
N GLN A 268 17.28 -1.99 8.08
CA GLN A 268 16.50 -1.67 9.28
C GLN A 268 15.00 -2.01 9.26
N ASN A 269 14.41 -2.52 8.17
CA ASN A 269 12.94 -2.76 8.07
C ASN A 269 12.50 -4.23 7.89
N HIS A 270 13.29 -5.19 8.39
CA HIS A 270 13.08 -6.62 8.14
C HIS A 270 11.78 -7.21 8.71
N GLU A 271 11.27 -6.72 9.85
CA GLU A 271 10.16 -7.38 10.52
C GLU A 271 8.79 -7.08 9.90
N ALA A 272 8.52 -5.81 9.55
CA ALA A 272 7.23 -5.41 9.02
C ALA A 272 6.94 -6.14 7.69
N THR A 273 7.88 -6.14 6.76
CA THR A 273 7.76 -6.81 5.46
C THR A 273 7.58 -8.33 5.57
N ASN A 274 8.32 -8.99 6.46
CA ASN A 274 8.17 -10.43 6.67
C ASN A 274 6.78 -10.79 7.20
N ARG A 275 6.19 -9.93 8.06
CA ARG A 275 4.81 -10.12 8.53
C ARG A 275 3.80 -9.93 7.39
N LEU A 276 4.01 -8.99 6.47
CA LEU A 276 3.15 -8.81 5.29
C LEU A 276 3.15 -10.05 4.40
N VAL A 277 4.33 -10.58 4.10
CA VAL A 277 4.47 -11.80 3.30
C VAL A 277 3.83 -12.98 4.03
N GLY A 278 4.03 -13.09 5.33
CA GLY A 278 3.37 -14.09 6.17
C GLY A 278 1.85 -13.99 6.13
N GLN A 279 1.29 -12.77 6.21
CA GLN A 279 -0.14 -12.53 6.12
C GLN A 279 -0.67 -12.84 4.71
N PHE A 280 0.04 -12.45 3.66
CA PHE A 280 -0.32 -12.77 2.28
C PHE A 280 -0.32 -14.28 2.03
N LEU A 281 0.70 -14.99 2.53
CA LEU A 281 0.75 -16.45 2.52
C LEU A 281 -0.40 -17.07 3.31
N SER A 282 -0.75 -16.52 4.48
CA SER A 282 -1.88 -16.96 5.29
C SER A 282 -3.21 -16.79 4.56
N LEU A 283 -3.40 -15.68 3.84
CA LEU A 283 -4.58 -15.44 3.00
C LEU A 283 -4.65 -16.39 1.80
N LEU A 284 -3.50 -16.73 1.20
CA LEU A 284 -3.40 -17.73 0.14
C LEU A 284 -3.68 -19.16 0.62
N ASP A 285 -3.21 -19.51 1.81
CA ASP A 285 -3.38 -20.84 2.41
C ASP A 285 -4.73 -21.04 3.10
N GLY A 286 -5.31 -19.94 3.58
CA GLY A 286 -6.28 -19.87 4.66
C GLY A 286 -7.38 -20.94 4.65
N PHE A 287 -7.78 -21.34 5.86
CA PHE A 287 -8.90 -22.25 6.13
C PHE A 287 -10.22 -21.80 5.51
N VAL A 288 -10.37 -20.50 5.27
CA VAL A 288 -11.49 -19.91 4.54
C VAL A 288 -11.09 -19.79 3.08
N ALA A 289 -11.73 -20.58 2.22
CA ALA A 289 -11.57 -20.39 0.80
C ALA A 289 -12.24 -19.08 0.36
N TYR A 290 -11.51 -18.28 -0.40
CA TYR A 290 -12.03 -17.12 -1.11
C TYR A 290 -12.59 -17.60 -2.45
N ASP A 291 -13.78 -18.18 -2.40
CA ASP A 291 -14.44 -18.70 -3.59
C ASP A 291 -14.67 -17.56 -4.60
N ARG A 292 -14.42 -17.82 -5.88
CA ARG A 292 -14.56 -16.84 -6.97
C ARG A 292 -13.66 -15.61 -6.82
N VAL A 293 -12.52 -15.73 -6.12
CA VAL A 293 -11.46 -14.72 -6.10
C VAL A 293 -10.19 -15.29 -6.73
N LEU A 294 -9.67 -14.60 -7.74
CA LEU A 294 -8.44 -14.95 -8.44
C LEU A 294 -7.35 -13.92 -8.13
N ILE A 295 -6.20 -14.39 -7.69
CA ILE A 295 -5.05 -13.52 -7.41
C ILE A 295 -4.11 -13.53 -8.62
N ILE A 296 -3.74 -12.35 -9.11
CA ILE A 296 -2.74 -12.20 -10.16
C ILE A 296 -1.62 -11.34 -9.58
N ALA A 297 -0.44 -11.91 -9.40
CA ALA A 297 0.74 -11.16 -9.00
C ALA A 297 1.65 -10.95 -10.22
N THR A 298 2.22 -9.77 -10.40
CA THR A 298 3.25 -9.53 -11.42
C THR A 298 4.63 -9.45 -10.79
N THR A 299 5.64 -9.84 -11.55
CA THR A 299 7.03 -9.62 -11.19
C THR A 299 7.92 -9.48 -12.41
N ASN A 300 8.93 -8.62 -12.32
CA ASN A 300 10.01 -8.55 -13.30
C ASN A 300 11.20 -9.45 -12.87
N LEU A 301 11.25 -9.88 -11.60
CA LEU A 301 12.32 -10.66 -11.00
C LEU A 301 11.82 -12.00 -10.41
N PRO A 302 11.40 -12.97 -11.24
CA PRO A 302 10.82 -14.22 -10.75
C PRO A 302 11.77 -15.05 -9.87
N GLY A 303 13.09 -14.84 -9.99
CA GLY A 303 14.09 -15.50 -9.14
C GLY A 303 14.22 -14.92 -7.72
N ALA A 304 13.67 -13.73 -7.47
CA ALA A 304 13.75 -13.05 -6.17
C ALA A 304 12.59 -13.42 -5.22
N LEU A 305 11.54 -14.06 -5.73
CA LEU A 305 10.36 -14.42 -4.94
C LEU A 305 10.60 -15.66 -4.06
N ASP A 306 10.01 -15.65 -2.87
CA ASP A 306 10.02 -16.79 -1.96
C ASP A 306 9.34 -18.01 -2.62
N GLY A 307 10.02 -19.15 -2.64
CA GLY A 307 9.48 -20.43 -3.12
C GLY A 307 8.20 -20.86 -2.40
N ALA A 308 7.95 -20.36 -1.18
CA ALA A 308 6.69 -20.53 -0.48
C ALA A 308 5.51 -19.98 -1.30
N LEU A 309 5.61 -18.79 -1.92
CA LEU A 309 4.53 -18.23 -2.73
C LEU A 309 4.20 -19.08 -3.96
N LEU A 310 5.19 -19.78 -4.49
CA LEU A 310 5.11 -20.50 -5.77
C LEU A 310 4.58 -21.93 -5.63
N ARG A 311 4.24 -22.37 -4.43
CA ARG A 311 3.74 -23.73 -4.20
C ARG A 311 2.38 -23.96 -4.88
N PRO A 312 2.09 -25.17 -5.36
CA PRO A 312 0.77 -25.52 -5.89
C PRO A 312 -0.33 -25.17 -4.89
N GLY A 313 -1.43 -24.56 -5.37
CA GLY A 313 -2.51 -24.03 -4.53
C GLY A 313 -2.32 -22.57 -4.07
N ARG A 314 -1.18 -21.94 -4.37
CA ARG A 314 -0.91 -20.50 -4.17
C ARG A 314 -0.71 -19.80 -5.53
N LEU A 315 0.43 -19.15 -5.77
CA LEU A 315 0.84 -18.59 -7.07
C LEU A 315 1.52 -19.64 -7.97
N GLY A 316 0.99 -20.86 -7.97
CA GLY A 316 1.61 -22.00 -8.65
C GLY A 316 1.50 -21.96 -10.18
N HIS A 317 0.57 -21.18 -10.72
CA HIS A 317 0.38 -21.05 -12.18
C HIS A 317 1.20 -19.90 -12.74
N LYS A 318 2.36 -20.22 -13.32
CA LYS A 318 3.26 -19.23 -13.92
C LYS A 318 2.86 -18.94 -15.37
N ILE A 319 2.65 -17.68 -15.69
CA ILE A 319 2.44 -17.16 -17.04
C ILE A 319 3.65 -16.30 -17.39
N VAL A 320 4.47 -16.80 -18.32
CA VAL A 320 5.74 -16.18 -18.69
C VAL A 320 5.53 -15.30 -19.92
N PHE A 321 5.72 -14.01 -19.76
CA PHE A 321 5.69 -13.02 -20.83
C PHE A 321 7.09 -12.87 -21.41
N SER A 322 7.26 -13.30 -22.65
CA SER A 322 8.47 -13.09 -23.43
C SER A 322 8.34 -11.85 -24.32
N LEU A 323 9.46 -11.41 -24.90
CA LEU A 323 9.41 -10.44 -25.99
C LEU A 323 8.57 -11.01 -27.16
N PRO A 324 7.78 -10.17 -27.86
CA PRO A 324 6.90 -10.61 -28.94
C PRO A 324 7.69 -11.13 -30.14
N SER A 325 7.20 -12.24 -30.71
CA SER A 325 7.67 -12.74 -32.02
C SER A 325 7.36 -11.73 -33.13
N GLU A 326 7.96 -11.86 -34.31
CA GLU A 326 7.65 -10.98 -35.45
C GLU A 326 6.16 -10.99 -35.79
N GLU A 327 5.53 -12.16 -35.78
CA GLU A 327 4.09 -12.29 -36.00
C GLU A 327 3.27 -11.58 -34.91
N ASP A 328 3.69 -11.71 -33.64
CA ASP A 328 3.04 -11.00 -32.54
C ASP A 328 3.20 -9.48 -32.70
N ARG A 329 4.37 -8.99 -33.14
CA ARG A 329 4.61 -7.56 -33.37
C ARG A 329 3.68 -7.00 -34.44
N VAL A 330 3.46 -7.71 -35.55
CA VAL A 330 2.48 -7.31 -36.59
C VAL A 330 1.09 -7.13 -35.98
N ARG A 331 0.66 -8.10 -35.17
CA ARG A 331 -0.68 -8.06 -34.55
C ARG A 331 -0.79 -7.00 -33.46
N ILE A 332 0.26 -6.78 -32.66
CA ILE A 332 0.32 -5.72 -31.66
C ILE A 332 0.25 -4.36 -32.34
N LEU A 333 1.05 -4.13 -33.39
CA LEU A 333 1.01 -2.90 -34.19
C LEU A 333 -0.37 -2.66 -34.81
N ALA A 334 -1.06 -3.71 -35.25
CA ALA A 334 -2.43 -3.61 -35.75
C ALA A 334 -3.43 -3.27 -34.65
N ALA A 335 -3.32 -3.93 -33.49
CA ALA A 335 -4.20 -3.72 -32.36
C ALA A 335 -4.06 -2.30 -31.77
N SER A 336 -2.83 -1.85 -31.53
CA SER A 336 -2.54 -0.54 -30.92
C SER A 336 -2.85 0.64 -31.85
N SER A 337 -2.99 0.40 -33.17
CA SER A 337 -3.32 1.43 -34.15
C SER A 337 -4.79 1.49 -34.57
N ARG A 338 -5.70 0.71 -33.96
CA ARG A 338 -7.11 0.63 -34.40
C ARG A 338 -7.86 1.96 -34.43
N LYS A 339 -7.54 2.88 -33.51
CA LYS A 339 -8.17 4.21 -33.40
C LYS A 339 -7.35 5.31 -34.07
N VAL A 340 -6.20 4.97 -34.65
CA VAL A 340 -5.26 5.93 -35.24
C VAL A 340 -5.68 6.25 -36.66
N THR A 341 -5.72 7.54 -37.01
CA THR A 341 -6.01 7.99 -38.37
C THR A 341 -4.73 8.16 -39.16
N PHE A 342 -4.58 7.35 -40.20
CA PHE A 342 -3.44 7.40 -41.11
C PHE A 342 -3.84 8.02 -42.45
N ARG A 343 -2.92 8.80 -43.04
CA ARG A 343 -3.04 9.24 -44.44
C ARG A 343 -2.96 8.05 -45.38
N GLU A 344 -2.05 7.12 -45.08
CA GLU A 344 -1.86 5.88 -45.81
C GLU A 344 -1.68 4.74 -44.81
N SER A 345 -2.22 3.55 -45.13
CA SER A 345 -2.12 2.40 -44.23
C SER A 345 -0.64 2.04 -43.98
N PRO A 346 -0.21 1.89 -42.71
CA PRO A 346 1.17 1.55 -42.42
C PRO A 346 1.49 0.11 -42.81
N ASP A 347 2.70 -0.12 -43.32
CA ASP A 347 3.24 -1.46 -43.53
C ASP A 347 3.72 -2.04 -42.20
N ARG A 348 2.80 -2.74 -41.51
CA ARG A 348 3.07 -3.33 -40.20
C ARG A 348 4.04 -4.51 -40.27
N ALA A 349 4.17 -5.18 -41.42
CA ALA A 349 5.12 -6.26 -41.61
C ALA A 349 6.54 -5.70 -41.69
N ALA A 350 6.75 -4.64 -42.47
CA ALA A 350 8.03 -3.94 -42.53
C ALA A 350 8.43 -3.36 -41.15
N LEU A 351 7.48 -2.75 -40.43
CA LEU A 351 7.73 -2.26 -39.07
C LEU A 351 8.12 -3.40 -38.12
N ALA A 352 7.39 -4.52 -38.14
CA ALA A 352 7.70 -5.66 -37.28
C ALA A 352 9.10 -6.23 -37.53
N GLN A 353 9.62 -6.19 -38.76
CA GLN A 353 10.97 -6.65 -39.09
C GLN A 353 12.06 -5.77 -38.46
N ILE A 354 11.88 -4.44 -38.46
CA ILE A 354 12.88 -3.50 -37.95
C ILE A 354 12.78 -3.27 -36.42
N THR A 355 11.69 -3.68 -35.78
CA THR A 355 11.48 -3.55 -34.32
C THR A 355 11.79 -4.84 -33.56
N ALA A 356 12.83 -5.58 -33.95
CA ALA A 356 13.21 -6.81 -33.28
C ALA A 356 13.64 -6.53 -31.82
N GLY A 357 13.13 -7.33 -30.88
CA GLY A 357 13.42 -7.19 -29.45
C GLY A 357 12.69 -6.04 -28.75
N TRP A 358 11.75 -5.38 -29.42
CA TRP A 358 10.89 -4.36 -28.84
C TRP A 358 9.75 -4.99 -28.04
N THR A 359 9.33 -4.33 -26.97
CA THR A 359 8.18 -4.71 -26.13
C THR A 359 6.86 -4.29 -26.76
N ALA A 360 5.73 -4.75 -26.23
CA ALA A 360 4.42 -4.31 -26.71
C ALA A 360 4.19 -2.80 -26.45
N ALA A 361 4.73 -2.28 -25.35
CA ALA A 361 4.71 -0.85 -25.03
C ALA A 361 5.51 -0.03 -26.05
N ASP A 362 6.72 -0.45 -26.40
CA ASP A 362 7.56 0.24 -27.39
C ASP A 362 6.84 0.33 -28.75
N LEU A 363 6.20 -0.76 -29.19
CA LEU A 363 5.46 -0.82 -30.44
C LEU A 363 4.24 0.11 -30.44
N ALA A 364 3.54 0.23 -29.31
CA ALA A 364 2.44 1.18 -29.16
C ALA A 364 2.94 2.63 -29.14
N ALA A 365 4.10 2.89 -28.54
CA ALA A 365 4.71 4.21 -28.45
C ALA A 365 5.08 4.80 -29.82
N ILE A 366 5.35 3.97 -30.84
CA ILE A 366 5.58 4.41 -32.23
C ILE A 366 4.43 5.32 -32.69
N TRP A 367 3.18 4.95 -32.40
CA TRP A 367 2.01 5.71 -32.83
C TRP A 367 1.85 7.02 -32.07
N THR A 368 2.24 7.04 -30.79
CA THR A 368 2.24 8.27 -29.98
C THR A 368 3.24 9.27 -30.51
N GLU A 369 4.49 8.85 -30.75
CA GLU A 369 5.55 9.71 -31.28
C GLU A 369 5.25 10.17 -32.71
N ALA A 370 4.73 9.29 -33.56
CA ALA A 370 4.30 9.65 -34.91
C ALA A 370 3.10 10.63 -34.88
N GLY A 371 2.17 10.44 -33.95
CA GLY A 371 1.04 11.35 -33.73
C GLY A 371 1.50 12.73 -33.27
N LEU A 372 2.49 12.79 -32.37
CA LEU A 372 3.11 14.04 -31.92
C LEU A 372 3.77 14.78 -33.08
N ALA A 373 4.58 14.10 -33.91
CA ALA A 373 5.19 14.70 -35.09
C ALA A 373 4.15 15.27 -36.06
N ALA A 374 3.10 14.51 -36.36
CA ALA A 374 2.01 14.97 -37.22
C ALA A 374 1.27 16.18 -36.64
N ALA A 375 1.02 16.19 -35.32
CA ALA A 375 0.32 17.26 -34.63
C ALA A 375 1.14 18.56 -34.59
N LEU A 376 2.46 18.48 -34.39
CA LEU A 376 3.36 19.64 -34.43
C LEU A 376 3.39 20.31 -35.80
N ASP A 377 3.20 19.54 -36.86
CA ASP A 377 3.04 20.04 -38.23
C ASP A 377 1.61 20.53 -38.56
N GLY A 378 0.71 20.56 -37.57
CA GLY A 378 -0.69 20.98 -37.74
C GLY A 378 -1.56 19.99 -38.51
N ARG A 379 -1.14 18.72 -38.64
CA ARG A 379 -1.89 17.68 -39.36
C ARG A 379 -2.76 16.86 -38.41
N GLN A 380 -3.86 16.31 -38.94
CA GLN A 380 -4.83 15.48 -38.20
C GLN A 380 -4.73 13.99 -38.56
N SER A 381 -3.71 13.61 -39.33
CA SER A 381 -3.49 12.23 -39.77
C SER A 381 -1.99 11.96 -39.88
N ILE A 382 -1.58 10.76 -39.46
CA ILE A 382 -0.19 10.30 -39.50
C ILE A 382 0.19 9.92 -40.94
N ALA A 383 1.30 10.46 -41.43
CA ALA A 383 1.94 10.13 -42.71
C ALA A 383 3.13 9.18 -42.51
N ARG A 384 3.74 8.71 -43.61
CA ARG A 384 4.83 7.73 -43.54
C ARG A 384 6.05 8.30 -42.82
N GLU A 385 6.36 9.56 -43.06
CA GLU A 385 7.52 10.25 -42.49
C GLU A 385 7.43 10.32 -40.96
N ASP A 386 6.22 10.56 -40.44
CA ASP A 386 5.96 10.59 -38.99
C ASP A 386 6.19 9.23 -38.33
N ILE A 387 5.82 8.14 -39.01
CA ILE A 387 6.02 6.78 -38.51
C ILE A 387 7.51 6.51 -38.37
N ILE A 388 8.32 6.93 -39.35
CA ILE A 388 9.79 6.79 -39.28
C ILE A 388 10.35 7.61 -38.11
N ILE A 389 9.90 8.86 -37.93
CA ILE A 389 10.27 9.69 -36.78
C ILE A 389 9.92 8.98 -35.47
N GLY A 390 8.73 8.38 -35.39
CA GLY A 390 8.28 7.65 -34.21
C GLY A 390 9.13 6.41 -33.90
N VAL A 391 9.50 5.63 -34.92
CA VAL A 391 10.41 4.49 -34.76
C VAL A 391 11.79 4.95 -34.29
N GLU A 392 12.34 6.03 -34.86
CA GLU A 392 13.64 6.55 -34.43
C GLU A 392 13.62 7.13 -33.01
N ALA A 393 12.54 7.80 -32.62
CA ALA A 393 12.36 8.36 -31.28
C ALA A 393 12.32 7.24 -30.22
N VAL A 394 11.44 6.25 -30.39
CA VAL A 394 11.33 5.11 -29.47
C VAL A 394 12.61 4.28 -29.46
N GLY A 395 13.25 4.08 -30.62
CA GLY A 395 14.50 3.36 -30.72
C GLY A 395 15.65 4.02 -29.94
N ARG A 396 15.71 5.36 -29.93
CA ARG A 396 16.68 6.12 -29.11
C ARG A 396 16.40 5.97 -27.63
N ASP A 397 15.16 6.17 -27.20
CA ASP A 397 14.77 6.08 -25.79
C ASP A 397 15.06 4.68 -25.21
N ARG A 398 14.68 3.63 -25.95
CA ARG A 398 14.98 2.24 -25.58
C ARG A 398 16.47 1.99 -25.43
N LYS A 399 17.30 2.55 -26.31
CA LYS A 399 18.76 2.39 -26.21
C LYS A 399 19.30 3.04 -24.94
N THR A 400 18.80 4.22 -24.59
CA THR A 400 19.16 4.91 -23.34
C THR A 400 18.73 4.10 -22.11
N HIS A 401 17.54 3.51 -22.12
CA HIS A 401 17.07 2.69 -21.00
C HIS A 401 17.91 1.41 -20.84
N LEU A 402 18.21 0.70 -21.93
CA LEU A 402 19.04 -0.51 -21.90
C LEU A 402 20.51 -0.25 -21.53
N GLU A 403 21.00 0.99 -21.68
CA GLU A 403 22.33 1.39 -21.21
C GLU A 403 22.35 1.77 -19.72
N ALA A 404 21.18 2.01 -19.12
CA ALA A 404 21.02 2.38 -17.71
C ALA A 404 20.70 1.19 -16.79
N GLU A 405 20.11 0.11 -17.33
CA GLU A 405 19.93 -1.21 -16.69
C GLU A 405 21.21 -2.05 -16.70
#